data_AF-A0AA88F2S9-F1
#
_entry.id   AF-A0AA88F2S9-F1
#
_cell.length_a   1.000
_cell.length_b   1.000
_cell.length_c   1.000
_cell.angle_alpha   90.00
_cell.angle_beta   90.00
_cell.angle_gamma   90.00
#
_symmetry.space_group_name_H-M   'P 1'
#
loop_
_entity.id
_entity.type
_entity.pdbx_description
1 polymer ?
#
loop_
_entity_poly.entity_id
_entity_poly.type
_entity_poly.pdbx_seq_one_letter_code
_entity_poly.pdbx_strand_id
1 'polypeptide(L)'
;MGCDTCRELLSKGLDLCVRARQMDAMDRRASTLAASSDPHAWEENGLFDKYVERHNIDRPHAPISTRSGTVALWLQEQYETDLADWEAKSRHHLMQGCRAALERSEG
;
A
#
# COMPACT_ATOMS: atom_id res chain seq x y z
N MET A 1 19.42 23.37 2.94
CA MET A 1 18.58 22.96 4.09
C MET A 1 17.78 21.74 3.68
N GLY A 2 18.20 20.55 4.14
CA GLY A 2 17.56 19.27 3.84
C GLY A 2 18.55 18.25 3.26
N CYS A 3 18.48 16.99 3.71
CA CYS A 3 19.23 15.89 3.11
C CYS A 3 18.42 15.35 1.92
N ASP A 4 18.92 15.52 0.68
CA ASP A 4 18.23 15.08 -0.54
C ASP A 4 17.97 13.58 -0.55
N THR A 5 18.92 12.78 -0.05
CA THR A 5 18.75 11.34 0.10
C THR A 5 17.61 10.98 1.07
N CYS A 6 17.44 11.73 2.16
CA CYS A 6 16.28 11.55 3.05
C CYS A 6 14.96 11.85 2.33
N ARG A 7 14.93 12.89 1.49
CA ARG A 7 13.73 13.25 0.72
C ARG A 7 13.38 12.16 -0.30
N GLU A 8 14.36 11.61 -1.01
CA GLU A 8 14.16 10.51 -1.95
C GLU A 8 13.67 9.25 -1.26
N LEU A 9 14.29 8.86 -0.14
CA LEU A 9 13.87 7.69 0.63
C LEU A 9 12.46 7.87 1.19
N LEU A 10 12.12 9.06 1.68
CA LEU A 10 10.76 9.35 2.15
C LEU A 10 9.74 9.25 1.01
N SER A 11 10.03 9.82 -0.15
CA SER A 11 9.16 9.71 -1.33
C SER A 11 8.92 8.25 -1.72
N LYS A 12 10.00 7.45 -1.82
CA LYS A 12 9.91 6.01 -2.12
C LYS A 12 9.08 5.25 -1.09
N GLY A 13 9.22 5.58 0.19
CA GLY A 13 8.41 5.00 1.27
C GLY A 13 6.92 5.33 1.13
N LEU A 14 6.58 6.58 0.76
CA LEU A 14 5.19 6.98 0.51
C LEU A 14 4.59 6.24 -0.68
N ASP A 15 5.35 6.04 -1.75
CA ASP A 15 4.92 5.26 -2.92
C ASP A 15 4.66 3.79 -2.57
N LEU A 16 5.52 3.18 -1.75
CA LEU A 16 5.29 1.84 -1.20
C LEU A 16 4.01 1.77 -0.38
N CYS A 17 3.72 2.77 0.46
CA CYS A 17 2.46 2.82 1.20
C CYS A 17 1.23 2.94 0.29
N VAL A 18 1.32 3.66 -0.84
CA VAL A 18 0.23 3.73 -1.82
C VAL A 18 0.00 2.37 -2.47
N ARG A 19 1.09 1.70 -2.90
CA ARG A 19 1.02 0.34 -3.49
C ARG A 19 0.42 -0.69 -2.52
N ALA A 20 0.85 -0.66 -1.26
CA ALA A 20 0.29 -1.53 -0.22
C ALA A 20 -1.23 -1.33 -0.06
N ARG A 21 -1.70 -0.08 0.00
CA ARG A 21 -3.15 0.21 0.07
C ARG A 21 -3.93 -0.29 -1.13
N GLN A 22 -3.33 -0.25 -2.31
CA GLN A 22 -3.95 -0.78 -3.54
C GLN A 22 -4.03 -2.31 -3.50
N MET A 23 -2.95 -2.97 -3.05
CA MET A 23 -2.94 -4.43 -2.85
C MET A 23 -3.97 -4.86 -1.80
N ASP A 24 -4.05 -4.19 -0.65
CA ASP A 24 -5.08 -4.43 0.36
C ASP A 24 -6.49 -4.27 -0.21
N ALA A 25 -6.72 -3.24 -1.03
CA ALA A 25 -8.02 -2.98 -1.64
C ALA A 25 -8.43 -4.08 -2.65
N MET A 26 -7.48 -4.82 -3.19
CA MET A 26 -7.76 -5.98 -4.03
C MET A 26 -8.23 -7.16 -3.18
N ASP A 27 -7.65 -7.37 -2.00
CA ASP A 27 -7.97 -8.50 -1.11
C ASP A 27 -9.27 -8.30 -0.29
N ARG A 28 -9.61 -7.04 0.04
CA ARG A 28 -10.77 -6.71 0.89
C ARG A 28 -12.11 -7.22 0.37
N ARG A 29 -12.30 -7.39 -0.95
CA ARG A 29 -13.55 -7.93 -1.51
C ARG A 29 -13.75 -9.38 -1.04
N ALA A 30 -12.71 -10.20 -1.17
CA ALA A 30 -12.72 -11.58 -0.74
C ALA A 30 -12.87 -11.70 0.78
N SER A 31 -12.14 -10.89 1.56
CA SER A 31 -12.28 -10.88 3.02
C SER A 31 -13.67 -10.45 3.49
N THR A 32 -14.28 -9.46 2.82
CA THR A 32 -15.62 -8.97 3.17
C THR A 32 -16.70 -10.02 2.88
N LEU A 33 -16.60 -10.74 1.76
CA LEU A 33 -17.48 -11.86 1.47
C LEU A 33 -17.28 -13.01 2.45
N ALA A 34 -16.04 -13.37 2.77
CA ALA A 34 -15.74 -14.44 3.72
C ALA A 34 -16.27 -14.15 5.14
N ALA A 35 -16.38 -12.88 5.52
CA ALA A 35 -16.96 -12.45 6.79
C ALA A 35 -18.50 -12.42 6.79
N SER A 36 -19.15 -12.55 5.62
CA SER A 36 -20.62 -12.60 5.52
C SER A 36 -21.14 -13.94 6.04
N SER A 37 -22.29 -13.91 6.73
CA SER A 37 -23.00 -15.12 7.15
C SER A 37 -23.61 -15.90 5.98
N ASP A 38 -23.81 -15.23 4.84
CA ASP A 38 -24.31 -15.82 3.60
C ASP A 38 -23.65 -15.11 2.40
N PRO A 39 -22.41 -15.50 2.05
CA PRO A 39 -21.65 -14.87 0.97
C PRO A 39 -22.30 -15.08 -0.41
N HIS A 40 -22.92 -16.26 -0.62
CA HIS A 40 -23.44 -16.64 -1.93
C HIS A 40 -24.70 -15.85 -2.28
N ALA A 41 -25.63 -15.71 -1.32
CA ALA A 41 -26.82 -14.89 -1.54
C ALA A 41 -26.45 -13.43 -1.82
N TRP A 42 -25.45 -12.89 -1.13
CA TRP A 42 -24.95 -11.51 -1.30
C TRP A 42 -24.42 -11.22 -2.70
N GLU A 43 -23.74 -12.18 -3.31
CA GLU A 43 -23.28 -12.07 -4.69
C GLU A 43 -24.44 -12.29 -5.68
N GLU A 44 -25.26 -13.31 -5.46
CA GLU A 44 -26.36 -13.69 -6.37
C GLU A 44 -27.42 -12.60 -6.51
N ASN A 45 -27.75 -11.91 -5.41
CA ASN A 45 -28.74 -10.83 -5.41
C ASN A 45 -28.17 -9.46 -5.79
N GLY A 46 -26.86 -9.35 -6.05
CA GLY A 46 -26.18 -8.11 -6.42
C GLY A 46 -26.16 -7.04 -5.31
N LEU A 47 -26.54 -7.36 -4.07
CA LEU A 47 -26.49 -6.42 -2.95
C LEU A 47 -25.04 -6.12 -2.55
N PHE A 48 -24.14 -7.07 -2.74
CA PHE A 48 -22.73 -6.86 -2.41
C PHE A 48 -22.09 -5.76 -3.27
N ASP A 49 -22.37 -5.71 -4.57
CA ASP A 49 -21.82 -4.66 -5.43
C ASP A 49 -22.35 -3.27 -5.06
N LYS A 50 -23.64 -3.15 -4.67
CA LYS A 50 -24.22 -1.91 -4.14
C LYS A 50 -23.57 -1.49 -2.83
N TYR A 51 -23.29 -2.46 -1.95
CA TYR A 51 -22.60 -2.22 -0.70
C TYR A 51 -21.17 -1.72 -0.95
N VAL A 52 -20.43 -2.36 -1.87
CA VAL A 52 -19.09 -1.93 -2.28
C VAL A 52 -19.10 -0.52 -2.84
N GLU A 53 -20.03 -0.20 -3.74
CA GLU A 53 -20.16 1.14 -4.33
C GLU A 53 -20.39 2.19 -3.25
N ARG A 54 -21.37 1.97 -2.36
CA ARG A 54 -21.67 2.88 -1.27
C ARG A 54 -20.49 3.06 -0.31
N HIS A 55 -19.85 1.95 0.06
CA HIS A 55 -18.70 1.98 0.97
C HIS A 55 -17.53 2.74 0.37
N ASN A 56 -17.23 2.54 -0.92
CA ASN A 56 -16.15 3.25 -1.59
C ASN A 56 -16.41 4.76 -1.69
N ILE A 57 -17.67 5.19 -1.86
CA ILE A 57 -18.06 6.61 -1.82
C ILE A 57 -17.88 7.20 -0.42
N ASP A 58 -18.39 6.51 0.60
CA ASP A 58 -18.37 6.98 1.98
C ASP A 58 -16.95 6.91 2.60
N ARG A 59 -16.11 5.97 2.11
CA ARG A 59 -14.74 5.71 2.59
C ARG A 59 -13.75 5.60 1.44
N PRO A 60 -13.43 6.71 0.76
CA PRO A 60 -12.54 6.70 -0.41
C PRO A 60 -11.09 6.30 -0.07
N HIS A 61 -10.70 6.40 1.20
CA HIS A 61 -9.38 6.00 1.70
C HIS A 61 -9.29 4.50 2.01
N ALA A 62 -10.42 3.79 2.05
CA ALA A 62 -10.50 2.37 2.40
C ALA A 62 -11.45 1.60 1.45
N PRO A 63 -11.18 1.58 0.13
CA PRO A 63 -12.05 0.90 -0.81
C PRO A 63 -12.07 -0.62 -0.59
N ILE A 64 -13.22 -1.26 -0.78
CA ILE A 64 -13.42 -2.71 -0.62
C ILE A 64 -12.98 -3.49 -1.87
N SER A 65 -13.14 -2.91 -3.06
CA SER A 65 -12.84 -3.58 -4.31
C SER A 65 -12.41 -2.57 -5.37
N THR A 66 -11.37 -2.93 -6.11
CA THR A 66 -11.05 -2.38 -7.44
C THR A 66 -11.45 -3.41 -8.52
N ARG A 67 -11.42 -3.03 -9.81
CA ARG A 67 -11.97 -3.83 -10.93
C ARG A 67 -11.37 -5.25 -11.08
N SER A 68 -10.23 -5.54 -10.43
CA SER A 68 -9.62 -6.87 -10.34
C SER A 68 -9.38 -7.20 -8.86
N GLY A 69 -10.15 -8.12 -8.29
CA GLY A 69 -10.15 -8.46 -6.86
C GLY A 69 -9.09 -9.47 -6.43
N THR A 70 -8.10 -9.79 -7.27
CA THR A 70 -7.02 -10.70 -6.92
C THR A 70 -5.69 -10.04 -7.24
N VAL A 71 -4.83 -9.90 -6.24
CA VAL A 71 -3.44 -9.45 -6.42
C VAL A 71 -2.71 -10.55 -7.19
N ALA A 72 -2.10 -10.19 -8.32
CA ALA A 72 -1.28 -11.15 -9.04
C ALA A 72 -0.01 -11.43 -8.22
N LEU A 73 0.37 -12.70 -8.05
CA LEU A 73 1.49 -13.12 -7.17
C LEU A 73 2.80 -12.36 -7.47
N TRP A 74 3.10 -12.12 -8.75
CA TRP A 74 4.28 -11.35 -9.17
C TRP A 74 4.29 -9.91 -8.63
N LEU A 75 3.10 -9.30 -8.46
CA LEU A 75 2.97 -7.94 -7.93
C LEU A 75 3.28 -7.90 -6.43
N GLN A 76 2.90 -8.95 -5.71
CA GLN A 76 3.23 -9.12 -4.30
C GLN A 76 4.73 -9.36 -4.11
N GLU A 77 5.32 -10.30 -4.85
CA GLU A 77 6.76 -10.58 -4.80
C GLU A 77 7.61 -9.35 -5.13
N GLN A 78 7.17 -8.56 -6.12
CA GLN A 78 7.83 -7.30 -6.46
C GLN A 78 7.73 -6.28 -5.33
N TYR A 79 6.56 -6.13 -4.70
CA TYR A 79 6.39 -5.23 -3.57
C TYR A 79 7.29 -5.61 -2.38
N GLU A 80 7.35 -6.88 -2.02
CA GLU A 80 8.19 -7.38 -0.93
C GLU A 80 9.69 -7.14 -1.21
N THR A 81 10.12 -7.35 -2.45
CA THR A 81 11.49 -7.07 -2.89
C THR A 81 11.83 -5.57 -2.80
N ASP A 82 10.96 -4.72 -3.33
CA ASP A 82 11.17 -3.26 -3.30
C ASP A 82 11.15 -2.72 -1.86
N LEU A 83 10.30 -3.29 -0.99
CA LEU A 83 10.24 -2.94 0.42
C LEU A 83 11.55 -3.31 1.13
N ALA A 84 12.06 -4.52 0.93
CA ALA A 84 13.31 -4.97 1.54
C ALA A 84 14.51 -4.10 1.13
N ASP A 85 14.61 -3.74 -0.16
CA ASP A 85 15.64 -2.84 -0.67
C ASP A 85 15.53 -1.44 -0.07
N TRP A 86 14.31 -0.90 0.00
CA TRP A 86 14.05 0.39 0.62
C TRP A 86 14.40 0.40 2.11
N GLU A 87 14.04 -0.63 2.87
CA GLU A 87 14.36 -0.74 4.29
C GLU A 87 15.87 -0.78 4.54
N ALA A 88 16.60 -1.57 3.74
CA ALA A 88 18.06 -1.66 3.84
C ALA A 88 18.71 -0.29 3.60
N LYS A 89 18.33 0.40 2.52
CA LYS A 89 18.86 1.73 2.17
C LYS A 89 18.49 2.79 3.21
N SER A 90 17.24 2.76 3.68
CA SER A 90 16.73 3.72 4.66
C SER A 90 17.42 3.56 6.01
N ARG A 91 17.53 2.33 6.53
CA ARG A 91 18.22 2.05 7.79
C ARG A 91 19.69 2.44 7.73
N HIS A 92 20.38 2.08 6.66
CA HIS A 92 21.78 2.45 6.47
C HIS A 92 21.96 3.98 6.47
N HIS A 93 21.14 4.69 5.69
CA HIS A 93 21.24 6.15 5.60
C HIS A 93 20.88 6.85 6.91
N LEU A 94 19.82 6.42 7.61
CA LEU A 94 19.43 7.01 8.89
C LEU A 94 20.47 6.78 10.01
N MET A 95 21.10 5.60 10.03
CA MET A 95 22.06 5.24 11.08
C MET A 95 23.49 5.74 10.80
N GLN A 96 23.90 5.84 9.52
CA GLN A 96 25.30 6.06 9.15
C GLN A 96 25.51 7.25 8.17
N GLY A 97 24.49 7.60 7.39
CA GLY A 97 24.63 8.54 6.26
C GLY A 97 24.11 9.96 6.50
N CYS A 98 23.08 10.13 7.32
CA CYS A 98 22.34 11.39 7.43
C CYS A 98 23.18 12.49 8.11
N ARG A 99 23.85 12.19 9.21
CA ARG A 99 24.71 13.14 9.93
C ARG A 99 25.92 13.58 9.10
N ALA A 100 26.59 12.62 8.45
CA ALA A 100 27.73 12.90 7.57
C ALA A 100 27.33 13.65 6.27
N ALA A 101 26.11 13.48 5.78
CA ALA A 101 25.60 14.22 4.62
C ALA A 101 25.26 15.67 4.98
N LEU A 102 24.71 15.92 6.17
CA LEU A 102 24.45 17.27 6.68
C LEU A 102 25.75 18.05 6.90
N GLU A 103 26.75 17.44 7.55
CA GLU A 103 28.06 18.05 7.80
C GLU A 103 28.83 18.39 6.49
N ARG A 104 28.64 17.62 5.41
CA ARG A 104 29.22 17.92 4.07
C ARG A 104 28.48 19.01 3.29
N SER A 105 27.25 19.36 3.68
CA SER A 105 26.47 20.41 3.02
C SER A 105 26.70 21.80 3.63
N GLU A 106 27.38 21.87 4.78
CA GLU A 106 27.68 23.10 5.52
C GLU A 106 29.12 23.59 5.38
N GLY A 107 30.02 22.80 4.75
CA GLY A 107 31.40 23.17 4.42
C GLY A 107 31.57 23.47 2.94
#